data_AF-A0A7L0JQ70-F1
#
_entry.id   AF-A0A7L0JQ70-F1
#
_cell.length_a   1.000
_cell.length_b   1.000
_cell.length_c   1.000
_cell.angle_alpha   90.00
_cell.angle_beta   90.00
_cell.angle_gamma   90.00
#
_symmetry.space_group_name_H-M   'P 1'
#
loop_
_entity.id
_entity.type
_entity.pdbx_description
1 polymer ?
#
loop_
_entity_poly.entity_id
_entity_poly.type
_entity_poly.pdbx_seq_one_letter_code
_entity_poly.pdbx_strand_id
1 'polypeptide(L)'
;QVPLVEIDGMKTVQTRAILSYIAGKYNLYGKDLKERALTDTYVEGITDLMQMILMFAFSPPEAKEKNLASIAEKATKRYFSAFAKVSDSAEVPVKLVLTVIKKFPKDMNILAVQAFKMKMSNMPTIKKSLQPGSRRKPPPDERYVATVMEIFKV
;
A
#
# COMPACT_ATOMS: atom_id res chain seq x y z
N GLN A 1 -19.39 5.36 1.05
CA GLN A 1 -18.37 4.67 1.86
C GLN A 1 -18.23 3.23 1.38
N VAL A 2 -17.00 2.73 1.23
CA VAL A 2 -16.56 1.32 1.28
C VAL A 2 -15.07 1.39 1.68
N PRO A 3 -14.45 0.41 2.36
CA PRO A 3 -14.71 -1.03 2.39
C PRO A 3 -15.55 -1.53 3.58
N LEU A 4 -16.21 -2.67 3.36
CA LEU A 4 -16.85 -3.53 4.37
C LEU A 4 -16.31 -4.96 4.19
N VAL A 5 -15.96 -5.62 5.28
CA VAL A 5 -15.58 -7.03 5.30
C VAL A 5 -16.44 -7.78 6.30
N GLU A 6 -17.09 -8.85 5.85
CA GLU A 6 -17.74 -9.81 6.71
C GLU A 6 -16.71 -10.86 7.16
N ILE A 7 -16.39 -10.89 8.46
CA ILE A 7 -15.39 -11.79 9.03
C ILE A 7 -15.75 -12.11 10.49
N ASP A 8 -15.69 -13.39 10.87
CA ASP A 8 -15.99 -13.86 12.24
C ASP A 8 -17.34 -13.39 12.78
N GLY A 9 -18.36 -13.38 11.91
CA GLY A 9 -19.72 -12.94 12.24
C GLY A 9 -19.88 -11.41 12.33
N MET A 10 -18.80 -10.63 12.18
CA MET A 10 -18.85 -9.17 12.18
C MET A 10 -18.99 -8.61 10.76
N LYS A 11 -19.63 -7.44 10.65
CA LYS A 11 -19.64 -6.61 9.43
C LYS A 11 -18.80 -5.36 9.67
N THR A 12 -17.50 -5.46 9.41
CA THR A 12 -16.53 -4.43 9.77
C THR A 12 -16.33 -3.44 8.62
N VAL A 13 -16.58 -2.16 8.88
CA VAL A 13 -16.24 -1.03 7.99
C VAL A 13 -14.97 -0.34 8.47
N GLN A 14 -14.49 0.66 7.72
CA GLN A 14 -13.22 1.38 7.93
C GLN A 14 -11.97 0.53 7.62
N THR A 15 -11.21 0.96 6.61
CA THR A 15 -10.00 0.28 6.14
C THR A 15 -9.04 -0.05 7.27
N ARG A 16 -8.81 0.89 8.20
CA ARG A 16 -7.87 0.69 9.30
C ARG A 16 -8.33 -0.38 10.28
N ALA A 17 -9.61 -0.38 10.67
CA ALA A 17 -10.17 -1.37 11.56
C ALA A 17 -10.13 -2.79 10.94
N ILE A 18 -10.50 -2.90 9.66
CA ILE A 18 -10.45 -4.16 8.90
C ILE A 18 -9.01 -4.71 8.88
N LEU A 19 -8.03 -3.89 8.52
CA LEU A 19 -6.63 -4.31 8.40
C LEU A 19 -6.02 -4.67 9.76
N SER A 20 -6.27 -3.86 10.80
CA SER A 20 -5.80 -4.12 12.16
C SER A 20 -6.36 -5.44 12.72
N TYR A 21 -7.63 -5.72 12.48
CA TYR A 21 -8.25 -6.99 12.89
C TYR A 21 -7.60 -8.19 12.19
N ILE A 22 -7.45 -8.14 10.87
CA ILE A 22 -6.81 -9.21 10.09
C ILE A 22 -5.35 -9.41 10.53
N ALA A 23 -4.61 -8.32 10.73
CA ALA A 23 -3.22 -8.40 11.17
C ALA A 23 -3.10 -9.05 12.55
N GLY A 24 -3.96 -8.66 13.51
CA GLY A 24 -4.00 -9.29 14.83
C GLY A 24 -4.38 -10.77 14.77
N LYS A 25 -5.45 -11.11 14.03
CA LYS A 25 -5.96 -12.47 13.89
C LYS A 25 -4.91 -13.46 13.33
N TYR A 26 -4.06 -12.99 12.41
CA TYR A 26 -3.05 -13.84 11.76
C TYR A 26 -1.62 -13.61 12.27
N ASN A 27 -1.45 -12.98 13.44
CA ASN A 27 -0.15 -12.74 14.08
C ASN A 27 0.83 -11.93 13.22
N LEU A 28 0.33 -10.95 12.48
CA LEU A 28 1.10 -10.05 11.60
C LEU A 28 1.22 -8.63 12.17
N TYR A 29 0.92 -8.44 13.45
CA TYR A 29 0.79 -7.12 14.07
C TYR A 29 1.76 -6.86 15.21
N GLY A 30 2.89 -7.58 15.27
CA GLY A 30 3.85 -7.48 16.38
C GLY A 30 3.39 -8.18 17.66
N LYS A 31 4.38 -8.62 18.46
CA LYS A 31 4.13 -9.47 19.64
C LYS A 31 3.81 -8.68 20.91
N ASP A 32 4.19 -7.41 20.96
CA ASP A 32 4.02 -6.52 22.10
C ASP A 32 3.61 -5.10 21.69
N LEU A 33 3.34 -4.25 22.68
CA LEU A 33 2.90 -2.87 22.45
C LEU A 33 3.94 -2.02 21.71
N LYS A 34 5.24 -2.26 21.93
CA LYS A 34 6.30 -1.50 21.25
C LYS A 34 6.39 -1.88 19.79
N GLU A 35 6.38 -3.17 19.48
CA GLU A 35 6.35 -3.66 18.09
C GLU A 35 5.07 -3.25 17.35
N ARG A 36 3.92 -3.22 18.03
CA ARG A 36 2.66 -2.69 17.49
C ARG A 36 2.76 -1.20 17.15
N ALA A 37 3.28 -0.38 18.07
CA ALA A 37 3.43 1.06 17.85
C ALA A 37 4.40 1.36 16.69
N LEU A 38 5.51 0.62 16.60
CA LEU A 38 6.41 0.68 15.44
C LEU A 38 5.67 0.28 14.16
N THR A 39 4.87 -0.79 14.21
CA THR A 39 4.09 -1.24 13.07
C THR A 39 3.12 -0.18 12.57
N ASP A 40 2.37 0.42 13.48
CA ASP A 40 1.42 1.48 13.18
C ASP A 40 2.11 2.69 12.57
N THR A 41 3.27 3.10 13.11
CA THR A 41 4.05 4.22 12.58
C THR A 41 4.41 4.01 11.11
N TYR A 42 4.88 2.81 10.73
CA TYR A 42 5.19 2.51 9.34
C TYR A 42 3.95 2.42 8.46
N VAL A 43 2.89 1.78 8.96
CA VAL A 43 1.62 1.62 8.22
C VAL A 43 0.99 2.98 7.92
N GLU A 44 1.00 3.93 8.86
CA GLU A 44 0.47 5.28 8.63
C GLU A 44 1.29 6.02 7.55
N GLY A 45 2.62 5.95 7.61
CA GLY A 45 3.48 6.54 6.58
C GLY A 45 3.22 5.95 5.18
N ILE A 46 3.02 4.64 5.08
CA ILE A 46 2.65 4.00 3.80
C ILE A 46 1.24 4.43 3.37
N THR A 47 0.31 4.56 4.32
CA THR A 47 -1.08 4.94 4.05
C THR A 47 -1.17 6.33 3.43
N ASP A 48 -0.42 7.31 3.94
CA ASP A 48 -0.34 8.65 3.36
C ASP A 48 0.10 8.61 1.89
N LEU A 49 1.17 7.85 1.60
CA LEU A 49 1.68 7.72 0.24
C LEU A 49 0.67 7.03 -0.69
N MET A 50 0.05 5.94 -0.20
CA MET A 50 -0.97 5.21 -0.96
C MET A 50 -2.20 6.05 -1.24
N GLN A 51 -2.60 6.91 -0.30
CA GLN A 51 -3.74 7.80 -0.48
C GLN A 51 -3.46 8.78 -1.62
N MET A 52 -2.27 9.35 -1.70
CA MET A 52 -1.89 10.22 -2.82
C MET A 52 -1.95 9.47 -4.17
N ILE A 53 -1.51 8.21 -4.20
CA ILE A 53 -1.55 7.36 -5.40
C ILE A 53 -2.96 6.93 -5.77
N LEU A 54 -3.83 6.70 -4.79
CA LEU A 54 -5.23 6.37 -5.01
C LEU A 54 -5.96 7.56 -5.65
N MET A 55 -5.77 8.76 -5.11
CA MET A 55 -6.39 9.98 -5.61
C MET A 55 -5.84 10.42 -6.97
N PHE A 56 -4.63 10.02 -7.34
CA PHE A 56 -4.04 10.32 -8.65
C PHE A 56 -4.92 9.85 -9.82
N ALA A 57 -5.61 8.72 -9.69
CA ALA A 57 -6.49 8.21 -10.75
C ALA A 57 -7.64 9.18 -11.10
N PHE A 58 -8.03 10.02 -10.14
CA PHE A 58 -9.12 10.99 -10.24
C PHE A 58 -8.63 12.42 -10.51
N SER A 59 -7.32 12.62 -10.69
CA SER A 59 -6.79 13.96 -10.98
C SER A 59 -7.22 14.44 -12.38
N PRO A 60 -7.55 15.74 -12.53
CA PRO A 60 -7.78 16.34 -13.84
C PRO A 60 -6.57 16.14 -14.77
N PRO A 61 -6.77 16.00 -16.09
CA PRO A 61 -5.69 15.76 -17.05
C PRO A 61 -4.52 16.75 -16.90
N GLU A 62 -4.82 18.03 -16.69
CA GLU A 62 -3.85 19.13 -16.61
C GLU A 62 -3.00 19.06 -15.33
N ALA A 63 -3.52 18.41 -14.29
CA ALA A 63 -2.83 18.26 -13.00
C ALA A 63 -2.05 16.96 -12.89
N LYS A 64 -2.25 15.98 -13.79
CA LYS A 64 -1.67 14.63 -13.66
C LYS A 64 -0.15 14.65 -13.64
N GLU A 65 0.50 15.37 -14.56
CA GLU A 65 1.96 15.38 -14.62
C GLU A 65 2.59 15.97 -13.35
N LYS A 66 2.10 17.12 -12.90
CA LYS A 66 2.53 17.77 -11.66
C LYS A 66 2.28 16.90 -10.42
N ASN A 67 1.11 16.27 -10.33
CA ASN A 67 0.78 15.38 -9.22
C ASN A 67 1.69 14.16 -9.20
N LEU A 68 1.96 13.56 -10.37
CA LEU A 68 2.87 12.41 -10.48
C LEU A 68 4.28 12.77 -10.01
N ALA A 69 4.80 13.92 -10.42
CA ALA A 69 6.12 14.41 -9.99
C ALA A 69 6.16 14.63 -8.47
N SER A 70 5.13 15.27 -7.90
CA SER A 70 5.05 15.50 -6.44
C SER A 70 4.97 14.19 -5.65
N ILE A 71 4.21 13.19 -6.12
CA ILE A 71 4.14 11.89 -5.48
C ILE A 71 5.50 11.18 -5.54
N ALA A 72 6.18 11.22 -6.70
CA ALA A 72 7.51 10.63 -6.86
C ALA A 72 8.54 11.26 -5.91
N GLU A 73 8.51 12.58 -5.79
CA GLU A 73 9.38 13.32 -4.87
C GLU A 73 9.10 12.95 -3.40
N LYS A 74 7.83 12.93 -2.98
CA LYS A 74 7.47 12.55 -1.61
C LYS A 74 7.83 11.09 -1.31
N ALA A 75 7.58 10.18 -2.26
CA ALA A 75 7.96 8.77 -2.14
C ALA A 75 9.46 8.60 -1.87
N THR A 76 10.30 9.27 -2.67
CA THR A 76 11.76 9.17 -2.58
C THR A 76 12.33 9.87 -1.36
N LYS A 77 12.05 11.17 -1.21
CA LYS A 77 12.72 12.02 -0.21
C LYS A 77 12.21 11.78 1.21
N ARG A 78 10.93 11.42 1.38
CA ARG A 78 10.29 11.28 2.70
C ARG A 78 10.13 9.82 3.10
N TYR A 79 9.36 9.05 2.35
CA TYR A 79 8.92 7.73 2.81
C TYR A 79 10.03 6.67 2.67
N PHE A 80 10.63 6.53 1.48
CA PHE A 80 11.68 5.53 1.27
C PHE A 80 12.95 5.82 2.08
N SER A 81 13.30 7.09 2.23
CA SER A 81 14.38 7.52 3.12
C SER A 81 14.13 7.11 4.59
N ALA A 82 12.90 7.24 5.08
CA ALA A 82 12.54 6.80 6.43
C ALA A 82 12.61 5.27 6.58
N PHE A 83 12.12 4.50 5.60
CA PHE A 83 12.15 3.03 5.67
C PHE A 83 13.56 2.45 5.55
N ALA A 84 14.44 3.05 4.74
CA ALA A 84 15.81 2.59 4.58
C ALA A 84 16.64 2.66 5.88
N LYS A 85 16.27 3.53 6.81
CA LYS A 85 16.95 3.71 8.11
C LYS A 85 16.60 2.63 9.15
N VAL A 86 15.68 1.71 8.84
CA VAL A 86 15.12 0.74 9.81
C VAL A 86 15.45 -0.70 9.40
N SER A 87 16.60 -0.92 8.76
CA SER A 87 16.86 -2.18 8.02
C SER A 87 16.93 -3.46 8.85
N ASP A 88 16.83 -3.41 10.18
CA ASP A 88 17.17 -4.57 11.01
C ASP A 88 16.02 -5.16 11.86
N SER A 89 14.87 -4.48 12.03
CA SER A 89 13.94 -4.85 13.13
C SER A 89 12.45 -5.00 12.83
N ALA A 90 11.98 -4.91 11.58
CA ALA A 90 10.52 -4.96 11.35
C ALA A 90 10.11 -5.76 10.09
N GLU A 91 9.64 -6.99 10.33
CA GLU A 91 8.78 -7.72 9.40
C GLU A 91 7.37 -7.10 9.39
N VAL A 92 7.18 -5.97 8.70
CA VAL A 92 5.94 -5.17 8.77
C VAL A 92 5.56 -4.59 7.38
N PRO A 93 4.26 -4.49 7.01
CA PRO A 93 3.70 -5.14 5.83
C PRO A 93 4.11 -4.47 4.50
N VAL A 94 5.05 -5.13 3.85
CA VAL A 94 5.78 -4.75 2.64
C VAL A 94 4.94 -4.70 1.37
N LYS A 95 3.86 -5.48 1.32
CA LYS A 95 3.11 -5.77 0.09
C LYS A 95 2.50 -4.52 -0.56
N LEU A 96 2.27 -3.48 0.24
CA LEU A 96 1.70 -2.20 -0.19
C LEU A 96 2.77 -1.28 -0.83
N VAL A 97 3.95 -1.18 -0.21
CA VAL A 97 5.13 -0.47 -0.75
C VAL A 97 5.56 -1.04 -2.12
N LEU A 98 5.44 -2.36 -2.33
CA LEU A 98 5.82 -3.01 -3.59
C LEU A 98 4.96 -2.65 -4.80
N THR A 99 3.70 -2.23 -4.58
CA THR A 99 2.81 -1.82 -5.67
C THR A 99 3.11 -0.38 -6.10
N VAL A 100 3.49 0.48 -5.16
CA VAL A 100 3.99 1.84 -5.43
C VAL A 100 5.23 1.79 -6.30
N ILE A 101 6.24 0.98 -5.93
CA ILE A 101 7.53 0.91 -6.64
C ILE A 101 7.38 0.48 -8.11
N LYS A 102 6.36 -0.30 -8.47
CA LYS A 102 6.13 -0.68 -9.88
C LYS A 102 5.67 0.48 -10.77
N LYS A 103 5.20 1.60 -10.19
CA LYS A 103 4.69 2.77 -10.92
C LYS A 103 5.70 3.92 -11.03
N PHE A 104 6.90 3.82 -10.44
CA PHE A 104 7.92 4.88 -10.48
C PHE A 104 9.13 4.49 -11.34
N PRO A 105 9.88 5.49 -11.88
CA PRO A 105 10.98 5.28 -12.83
C PRO A 105 12.05 4.28 -12.35
N LYS A 106 12.73 3.66 -13.33
CA LYS A 106 13.72 2.58 -13.14
C LYS A 106 14.96 2.97 -12.32
N ASP A 107 15.20 4.25 -12.12
CA ASP A 107 16.52 4.75 -11.69
C ASP A 107 16.60 5.04 -10.18
N MET A 108 15.81 4.32 -9.40
CA MET A 108 15.80 4.48 -7.95
C MET A 108 16.80 3.51 -7.30
N ASN A 109 17.97 4.05 -6.97
CA ASN A 109 19.04 3.32 -6.29
C ASN A 109 18.66 3.08 -4.82
N ILE A 110 18.01 1.95 -4.54
CA ILE A 110 17.65 1.52 -3.19
C ILE A 110 17.81 0.00 -3.08
N LEU A 111 19.06 -0.47 -3.06
CA LEU A 111 19.43 -1.88 -2.91
C LEU A 111 18.64 -2.59 -1.80
N ALA A 112 18.47 -1.94 -0.63
CA ALA A 112 17.70 -2.51 0.48
C ALA A 112 16.22 -2.71 0.14
N VAL A 113 15.56 -1.72 -0.49
CA VAL A 113 14.15 -1.83 -0.91
C VAL A 113 13.98 -2.81 -2.06
N GLN A 114 14.96 -2.90 -2.97
CA GLN A 114 14.96 -3.90 -4.04
C GLN A 114 15.16 -5.32 -3.51
N ALA A 115 16.11 -5.53 -2.60
CA ALA A 115 16.35 -6.81 -1.93
C ALA A 115 15.13 -7.25 -1.11
N PHE A 116 14.53 -6.32 -0.38
CA PHE A 116 13.30 -6.56 0.39
C PHE A 116 12.11 -6.89 -0.50
N LYS A 117 11.95 -6.16 -1.62
CA LYS A 117 10.97 -6.47 -2.66
C LYS A 117 11.14 -7.87 -3.20
N MET A 118 12.38 -8.28 -3.49
CA MET A 118 12.69 -9.61 -3.97
C MET A 118 12.34 -10.67 -2.93
N LYS A 119 12.79 -10.50 -1.68
CA LYS A 119 12.48 -11.39 -0.55
C LYS A 119 10.97 -11.62 -0.41
N MET A 120 10.21 -10.54 -0.32
CA MET A 120 8.75 -10.61 -0.10
C MET A 120 8.00 -11.16 -1.31
N SER A 121 8.39 -10.79 -2.53
CA SER A 121 7.74 -11.30 -3.74
C SER A 121 7.95 -12.81 -3.93
N ASN A 122 9.02 -13.36 -3.33
CA ASN A 122 9.33 -14.78 -3.37
C ASN A 122 8.62 -15.62 -2.29
N MET A 123 8.02 -15.01 -1.27
CA MET A 123 7.21 -15.75 -0.29
C MET A 123 6.04 -16.47 -0.99
N PRO A 124 5.79 -17.77 -0.73
CA PRO A 124 4.85 -18.57 -1.52
C PRO A 124 3.44 -17.96 -1.65
N THR A 125 2.87 -17.47 -0.54
CA THR A 125 1.53 -16.87 -0.51
C THR A 125 1.47 -15.54 -1.25
N ILE A 126 2.54 -14.74 -1.17
CA ILE A 126 2.67 -13.48 -1.90
C ILE A 126 2.86 -13.77 -3.39
N LYS A 127 3.80 -14.64 -3.75
CA LYS A 127 4.08 -15.07 -5.13
C LYS A 127 2.81 -15.55 -5.82
N LYS A 128 2.03 -16.42 -5.17
CA LYS A 128 0.72 -16.87 -5.67
C LYS A 128 -0.24 -15.71 -5.93
N SER A 129 -0.30 -14.74 -5.03
CA SER A 129 -1.13 -13.54 -5.22
C SER A 129 -0.63 -12.54 -6.28
N LEU A 130 0.61 -12.72 -6.78
CA LEU A 130 1.19 -11.92 -7.84
C LEU A 130 1.02 -12.56 -9.23
N GLN A 131 0.65 -13.85 -9.28
CA GLN A 131 0.44 -14.56 -10.54
C GLN A 131 -0.84 -14.10 -11.27
N PRO A 132 -0.88 -14.23 -12.60
CA PRO A 132 -2.09 -14.06 -13.40
C PRO A 132 -3.25 -14.92 -12.86
N GLY A 133 -4.48 -14.42 -12.96
CA GLY A 133 -5.67 -15.11 -12.46
C GLY A 133 -5.90 -15.03 -10.93
N SER A 134 -4.99 -14.40 -10.19
CA SER A 134 -5.22 -14.12 -8.77
C SER A 134 -6.29 -13.04 -8.54
N ARG A 135 -6.74 -12.85 -7.30
CA ARG A 135 -7.73 -11.81 -6.93
C ARG A 135 -7.16 -10.38 -6.98
N ARG A 136 -5.87 -10.20 -7.26
CA ARG A 136 -5.21 -8.89 -7.37
C ARG A 136 -5.88 -8.07 -8.47
N LYS A 137 -6.21 -6.82 -8.17
CA LYS A 137 -6.84 -5.89 -9.12
C LYS A 137 -5.80 -5.16 -9.98
N PRO A 138 -6.10 -4.86 -11.25
CA PRO A 138 -5.26 -4.03 -12.09
C PRO A 138 -5.26 -2.56 -11.60
N PRO A 139 -4.38 -1.70 -12.12
CA PRO A 139 -4.51 -0.25 -11.92
C PRO A 139 -5.89 0.26 -12.36
N PRO A 140 -6.43 1.30 -11.71
CA PRO A 140 -7.64 1.98 -12.16
C PRO A 140 -7.57 2.41 -13.62
N ASP A 141 -8.56 2.04 -14.41
CA ASP A 141 -8.80 2.52 -15.78
C ASP A 141 -9.92 3.57 -15.79
N GLU A 142 -10.22 4.12 -16.97
CA GLU A 142 -11.27 5.14 -17.13
C GLU A 142 -12.65 4.60 -16.74
N ARG A 143 -12.94 3.33 -17.03
CA ARG A 143 -14.19 2.68 -16.66
C ARG A 143 -14.35 2.60 -15.14
N TYR A 144 -13.30 2.21 -14.41
CA TYR A 144 -13.30 2.21 -12.95
C TYR A 144 -13.56 3.62 -12.41
N VAL A 145 -12.86 4.63 -12.93
CA VAL A 145 -13.02 6.02 -12.49
C VAL A 145 -14.46 6.47 -12.71
N ALA A 146 -15.01 6.32 -13.92
CA ALA A 146 -16.39 6.69 -14.24
C ALA A 146 -17.40 6.01 -13.30
N THR A 147 -17.24 4.70 -13.06
CA THR A 147 -18.12 3.94 -12.17
C THR A 147 -18.07 4.47 -10.72
N VAL A 148 -16.88 4.81 -10.22
CA VAL A 148 -16.71 5.37 -8.87
C VAL A 148 -17.38 6.74 -8.77
N MET A 149 -17.15 7.64 -9.73
CA MET A 149 -17.75 8.98 -9.72
C MET A 149 -19.28 8.89 -9.79
N GLU A 150 -19.83 7.99 -10.60
CA GLU A 150 -21.28 7.77 -10.72
C GLU A 150 -21.90 7.27 -9.40
N ILE A 151 -21.34 6.21 -8.81
CA ILE A 151 -21.89 5.57 -7.60
C ILE A 151 -21.74 6.46 -6.38
N PHE A 152 -20.55 7.05 -6.18
CA PHE A 152 -20.24 7.81 -4.98
C PHE A 152 -20.57 9.30 -5.10
N LYS A 153 -20.92 9.78 -6.30
CA LYS A 153 -21.27 11.18 -6.59
C LYS A 153 -20.18 12.15 -6.12
N VAL A 154 -18.94 11.83 -6.46
CA VAL A 154 -17.72 12.60 -6.17
C VAL A 154 -17.08 13.12 -7.45
#